data_AF-A0A1X7AR08-F1
#
_entry.id   AF-A0A1X7AR08-F1
#
_cell.length_a   1.000
_cell.length_b   1.000
_cell.length_c   1.000
_cell.angle_alpha   90.00
_cell.angle_beta   90.00
_cell.angle_gamma   90.00
#
_symmetry.space_group_name_H-M   'P 1'
#
loop_
_entity.id
_entity.type
_entity.pdbx_description
1 polymer ?
#
loop_
_entity_poly.entity_id
_entity_poly.type
_entity_poly.pdbx_seq_one_letter_code
_entity_poly.pdbx_strand_id
1 'polypeptide(L)'
;MLKTALIIARLLTAVFWLGVLSTFALEWPAPLNQMIPWLGASILAVHGFEVLVWQKKIRMVSNNLMKDNLMVLIFGAFHMAQLSLEWNAQQQASRVES
;
A
#
# COMPACT_ATOMS: atom_id res chain seq x y z
N MET A 1 0.90 -16.43 10.93
CA MET A 1 2.04 -15.49 11.02
C MET A 1 2.02 -14.42 9.93
N LEU A 2 1.78 -14.79 8.65
CA LEU A 2 1.75 -13.83 7.52
C LEU A 2 0.73 -12.67 7.68
N LYS A 3 -0.49 -12.97 8.19
CA LYS A 3 -1.52 -11.94 8.42
C LYS A 3 -1.09 -10.87 9.44
N THR A 4 -0.39 -11.28 10.50
CA THR A 4 0.10 -10.36 11.54
C THR A 4 1.17 -9.41 10.98
N ALA A 5 2.07 -9.93 10.14
CA ALA A 5 3.08 -9.11 9.47
C ALA A 5 2.44 -8.06 8.54
N LEU A 6 1.38 -8.42 7.82
CA LEU A 6 0.64 -7.47 6.97
C LEU A 6 -0.05 -6.37 7.80
N ILE A 7 -0.64 -6.72 8.95
CA ILE A 7 -1.26 -5.73 9.85
C ILE A 7 -0.21 -4.77 10.41
N ILE A 8 0.93 -5.29 10.84
CA ILE A 8 2.05 -4.46 11.35
C ILE A 8 2.57 -3.54 10.26
N ALA A 9 2.76 -4.06 9.04
CA ALA A 9 3.19 -3.25 7.90
C ALA A 9 2.19 -2.10 7.65
N ARG A 10 0.87 -2.38 7.65
CA ARG A 10 -0.15 -1.32 7.51
C ARG A 10 -0.05 -0.26 8.61
N LEU A 11 0.10 -0.69 9.87
CA LEU A 11 0.21 0.25 10.99
C LEU A 11 1.49 1.10 10.88
N LEU A 12 2.62 0.50 10.52
CA LEU A 12 3.88 1.21 10.30
C LEU A 12 3.75 2.24 9.18
N THR A 13 3.15 1.87 8.04
CA THR A 13 2.97 2.80 6.94
C THR A 13 2.01 3.94 7.31
N ALA A 14 0.95 3.66 8.07
CA ALA A 14 0.05 4.70 8.57
C ALA A 14 0.75 5.69 9.51
N VAL A 15 1.56 5.19 10.45
CA VAL A 15 2.37 6.02 11.36
C VAL A 15 3.40 6.83 10.57
N PHE A 16 4.04 6.25 9.56
CA PHE A 16 4.96 6.95 8.68
C PHE A 16 4.28 8.13 7.97
N TRP A 17 3.10 7.91 7.38
CA TRP A 17 2.32 8.97 6.72
C TRP A 17 1.88 10.07 7.70
N LEU A 18 1.51 9.72 8.93
CA LEU A 18 1.24 10.71 9.97
C LEU A 18 2.48 11.56 10.28
N GLY A 19 3.66 10.95 10.35
CA GLY A 19 4.93 11.67 10.49
C GLY A 19 5.15 12.67 9.35
N VAL A 20 5.02 12.22 8.10
CA VAL A 20 5.17 13.07 6.91
C VAL A 20 4.14 14.21 6.87
N LEU A 21 2.88 13.95 7.19
CA LEU A 21 1.85 14.99 7.24
C LEU A 21 2.09 15.96 8.39
N SER A 22 2.56 15.47 9.53
CA SER A 22 2.87 16.32 10.69
C SER A 22 4.03 17.27 10.42
N THR A 23 4.97 16.94 9.52
CA THR A 23 6.01 17.91 9.09
C THR A 23 5.47 19.10 8.32
N PHE A 24 4.24 19.04 7.77
CA PHE A 24 3.58 20.19 7.15
C PHE A 24 2.74 21.00 8.15
N ALA A 25 2.26 20.36 9.22
CA ALA A 25 1.41 21.00 10.23
C ALA A 25 2.21 21.56 11.42
N LEU A 26 3.38 20.98 11.70
CA LEU A 26 4.24 21.32 12.82
C LEU A 26 5.64 21.70 12.30
N GLU A 27 6.26 22.68 12.93
CA GLU A 27 7.66 23.02 12.68
C GLU A 27 8.57 21.99 13.36
N TRP A 28 8.95 20.97 12.61
CA TRP A 28 9.91 19.99 13.09
C TRP A 28 11.32 20.60 13.18
N PRO A 29 12.16 20.15 14.12
CA PRO A 29 13.54 20.60 14.20
C PRO A 29 14.34 20.15 12.98
N ALA A 30 15.26 21.01 12.51
CA ALA A 30 16.21 20.64 11.46
C ALA A 30 17.18 19.55 11.96
N PRO A 31 17.58 18.58 11.11
CA PRO A 31 17.29 18.46 9.67
C PRO A 31 16.03 17.65 9.33
N LEU A 32 15.28 17.18 10.34
CA LEU A 32 14.15 16.27 10.15
C LEU A 32 13.03 16.90 9.32
N ASN A 33 12.82 18.21 9.48
CA ASN A 33 11.86 18.98 8.68
C ASN A 33 12.09 18.92 7.16
N GLN A 34 13.31 18.67 6.71
CA GLN A 34 13.63 18.52 5.29
C GLN A 34 13.71 17.04 4.90
N MET A 35 14.35 16.22 5.73
CA MET A 35 14.57 14.81 5.43
C MET A 35 13.26 14.01 5.35
N ILE A 36 12.33 14.23 6.29
CA ILE A 36 11.08 13.46 6.36
C ILE A 36 10.19 13.70 5.12
N PRO A 37 9.95 14.95 4.67
CA PRO A 37 9.23 15.19 3.42
C PRO A 37 9.91 14.58 2.19
N TRP A 38 11.25 14.65 2.09
CA TRP A 38 11.98 14.04 0.97
C TRP A 38 11.88 12.51 0.95
N LEU A 39 11.96 11.87 2.11
CA LEU A 39 11.74 10.43 2.26
C LEU A 39 10.28 10.06 1.92
N GLY A 40 9.32 10.86 2.41
CA GLY A 40 7.90 10.71 2.09
C GLY A 40 7.62 10.82 0.58
N ALA A 41 8.21 11.81 -0.08
CA ALA A 41 8.09 12.00 -1.52
C ALA A 41 8.73 10.86 -2.32
N SER A 42 9.90 10.37 -1.88
CA SER A 42 10.56 9.23 -2.51
C SER A 42 9.72 7.96 -2.41
N ILE A 43 9.16 7.68 -1.22
CA ILE A 43 8.27 6.53 -1.00
C ILE A 43 6.98 6.67 -1.82
N LEU A 44 6.39 7.87 -1.86
CA LEU A 44 5.22 8.15 -2.70
C LEU A 44 5.52 7.92 -4.18
N ALA A 45 6.69 8.32 -4.66
CA ALA A 45 7.12 8.13 -6.04
C ALA A 45 7.28 6.64 -6.37
N VAL A 46 7.89 5.87 -5.47
CA VAL A 46 7.99 4.41 -5.59
C VAL A 46 6.60 3.79 -5.66
N HIS A 47 5.70 4.09 -4.72
CA HIS A 47 4.33 3.56 -4.73
C HIS A 47 3.52 4.01 -5.95
N GLY A 48 3.69 5.25 -6.39
CA GLY A 48 3.08 5.75 -7.63
C GLY A 48 3.56 4.96 -8.86
N PHE A 49 4.86 4.66 -8.93
CA PHE A 49 5.41 3.82 -9.99
C PHE A 49 4.87 2.39 -9.93
N GLU A 50 4.78 1.79 -8.74
CA GLU A 50 4.14 0.48 -8.54
C GLU A 50 2.69 0.46 -9.05
N VAL A 51 1.90 1.49 -8.74
CA VAL A 51 0.51 1.62 -9.23
C VAL A 51 0.48 1.65 -10.76
N LEU A 52 1.36 2.39 -11.42
CA LEU A 52 1.41 2.46 -12.89
C LEU A 52 1.77 1.11 -13.52
N VAL A 53 2.73 0.38 -12.94
CA VAL A 53 3.14 -0.95 -13.41
C VAL A 53 2.01 -1.97 -13.21
N TRP A 54 1.34 -1.97 -12.06
CA TRP A 54 0.29 -2.94 -11.73
C TRP A 54 -1.13 -2.52 -12.15
N GLN A 55 -1.31 -1.31 -12.70
CA GLN A 55 -2.61 -0.78 -13.11
C GLN A 55 -3.37 -1.70 -14.07
N LYS A 56 -2.65 -2.38 -14.97
CA LYS A 56 -3.23 -3.34 -15.91
C LYS A 56 -3.74 -4.61 -15.21
N LYS A 57 -3.02 -5.09 -14.18
CA LYS A 57 -3.40 -6.29 -13.42
C LYS A 57 -4.56 -6.01 -12.46
N ILE A 58 -4.57 -4.85 -11.81
CA ILE A 58 -5.67 -4.40 -10.94
C ILE A 58 -6.98 -4.28 -11.74
N ARG A 59 -6.91 -3.76 -12.97
CA ARG A 59 -8.08 -3.68 -13.89
C ARG A 59 -8.71 -5.01 -14.23
N MET A 60 -7.95 -6.11 -14.22
CA MET A 60 -8.47 -7.43 -14.58
C MET A 60 -9.09 -8.16 -13.40
N VAL A 61 -8.69 -7.85 -12.17
CA VAL A 61 -9.06 -8.64 -10.98
C VAL A 61 -10.03 -7.89 -10.05
N SER A 62 -10.00 -6.55 -10.06
CA SER A 62 -10.79 -5.74 -9.13
C SER A 62 -11.98 -5.05 -9.76
N ASN A 63 -13.13 -5.19 -9.11
CA ASN A 63 -14.36 -4.47 -9.45
C ASN A 63 -14.35 -3.01 -8.95
N ASN A 64 -13.36 -2.61 -8.14
CA ASN A 64 -13.31 -1.28 -7.49
C ASN A 64 -11.91 -0.66 -7.56
N LEU A 65 -11.50 -0.38 -8.80
CA LEU A 65 -10.19 0.15 -9.22
C LEU A 65 -9.67 1.34 -8.42
N MET A 66 -10.53 2.30 -8.08
CA MET A 66 -10.09 3.53 -7.43
C MET A 66 -9.64 3.28 -5.98
N LYS A 67 -10.37 2.41 -5.27
CA LYS A 67 -10.06 2.03 -3.89
C LYS A 67 -8.77 1.20 -3.81
N ASP A 68 -8.58 0.29 -4.76
CA ASP A 68 -7.39 -0.56 -4.77
C ASP A 68 -6.13 0.19 -5.20
N ASN A 69 -6.23 1.12 -6.16
CA ASN A 69 -5.11 2.00 -6.49
C ASN A 69 -4.74 2.89 -5.30
N LEU A 70 -5.73 3.39 -4.54
CA LEU A 70 -5.47 4.18 -3.33
C LEU A 70 -4.81 3.32 -2.23
N MET A 71 -5.26 2.09 -2.05
CA MET A 71 -4.66 1.15 -1.09
C MET A 71 -3.24 0.76 -1.50
N VAL A 72 -2.95 0.57 -2.78
CA VAL A 72 -1.58 0.33 -3.27
C VAL A 72 -0.72 1.60 -3.14
N LEU A 73 -1.28 2.79 -3.30
CA LEU A 73 -0.55 4.04 -3.07
C LEU A 73 -0.18 4.21 -1.58
N ILE A 74 -1.09 3.83 -0.68
CA ILE A 74 -0.93 3.99 0.77
C ILE A 74 -0.10 2.84 1.38
N PHE A 75 -0.27 1.61 0.91
CA PHE A 75 0.31 0.40 1.50
C PHE A 75 1.29 -0.35 0.57
N GLY A 76 1.52 0.14 -0.64
CA GLY A 76 2.39 -0.50 -1.63
C GLY A 76 1.85 -1.83 -2.17
N ALA A 77 2.75 -2.63 -2.74
CA ALA A 77 2.46 -3.96 -3.30
C ALA A 77 1.88 -4.98 -2.29
N PHE A 78 1.89 -4.68 -0.98
CA PHE A 78 1.30 -5.55 0.05
C PHE A 78 -0.21 -5.79 -0.16
N HIS A 79 -0.95 -4.79 -0.65
CA HIS A 79 -2.38 -4.95 -0.97
C HIS A 79 -2.60 -5.93 -2.13
N MET A 80 -1.75 -5.85 -3.16
CA MET A 80 -1.78 -6.78 -4.30
C MET A 80 -1.48 -8.22 -3.89
N ALA A 81 -0.54 -8.42 -2.96
CA ALA A 81 -0.25 -9.74 -2.40
C ALA A 81 -1.48 -10.33 -1.69
N GLN A 82 -2.19 -9.53 -0.89
CA GLN A 82 -3.41 -9.96 -0.21
C GLN A 82 -4.52 -10.30 -1.21
N LEU A 83 -4.75 -9.43 -2.21
CA LEU A 83 -5.76 -9.65 -3.24
C LEU A 83 -5.49 -10.94 -4.04
N SER A 84 -4.21 -11.21 -4.34
CA SER A 84 -3.81 -12.43 -5.05
C SER A 84 -3.99 -13.70 -4.22
N LEU A 85 -3.75 -13.63 -2.91
CA LEU A 85 -4.01 -14.72 -1.97
C LEU A 85 -5.49 -15.03 -1.86
N GLU A 86 -6.34 -14.00 -1.75
CA GLU A 86 -7.79 -14.14 -1.66
C GLU A 86 -8.38 -14.72 -2.96
N TRP A 87 -7.93 -14.25 -4.13
CA TRP A 87 -8.33 -14.81 -5.44
C TRP A 87 -7.96 -16.29 -5.58
N ASN A 88 -6.73 -16.67 -5.20
CA ASN A 88 -6.28 -18.05 -5.27
C ASN A 88 -7.05 -18.97 -4.31
N ALA A 89 -7.38 -18.48 -3.11
CA ALA A 89 -8.19 -19.22 -2.15
C ALA A 89 -9.62 -19.46 -2.66
N GLN A 90 -10.23 -18.46 -3.32
CA GLN A 90 -11.56 -18.61 -3.93
C GLN A 90 -11.56 -19.58 -5.11
N GLN A 91 -10.55 -19.54 -5.98
CA GLN A 91 -10.44 -20.50 -7.09
C GLN A 91 -10.20 -21.93 -6.61
N GLN A 92 -9.48 -22.15 -5.51
CA GLN A 92 -9.28 -23.49 -4.96
C GLN A 92 -10.57 -24.05 -4.35
N ALA A 93 -11.34 -23.22 -3.63
CA ALA A 93 -12.60 -23.65 -3.03
C ALA A 93 -13.62 -24.12 -4.10
N SER A 94 -13.77 -23.36 -5.19
CA SER A 94 -14.70 -23.73 -6.28
C SER A 94 -14.28 -24.97 -7.07
N ARG A 95 -12.99 -25.35 -7.03
CA ARG A 95 -12.45 -26.54 -7.70
C ARG A 95 -12.60 -27.83 -6.89
N VAL A 96 -12.82 -27.72 -5.58
CA VAL A 96 -13.02 -28.86 -4.67
C VAL A 96 -14.51 -29.22 -4.61
N GLU A 97 -15.40 -28.26 -4.87
CA GLU A 97 -16.85 -28.45 -4.89
C GLU A 97 -17.40 -28.89 -6.26
N SER A 98 -16.57 -28.95 -7.30
CA SER A 98 -16.89 -29.41 -8.67
C SER A 98 -16.45 -30.84 -8.93
#